data_AF-A0A0K9XDB5-F1
#
_entry.id   AF-A0A0K9XDB5-F1
#
_cell.length_a   1.000
_cell.length_b   1.000
_cell.length_c   1.000
_cell.angle_alpha   90.00
_cell.angle_beta   90.00
_cell.angle_gamma   90.00
#
_symmetry.space_group_name_H-M   'P 1'
#
loop_
_entity.id
_entity.type
_entity.pdbx_description
1 polymer ?
#
loop_
_entity_poly.entity_id
_entity_poly.type
_entity_poly.pdbx_seq_one_letter_code
_entity_poly.pdbx_strand_id
1 'polypeptide(L)'
;MSDTVPGVAASLLVQGKIFSMTNLTGEGTPDLHPAVREFFDTLPTDLREPFLGYCAESALVSDQLWGLDEGRTDGRWTTLDEAAPHFARSVMMSVKIREQGDPEHGESTLPCRSCTALLNRLGVEIADS
;
A
#
# COMPACT_ATOMS: atom_id res chain seq x y z
N MET A 1 -4.12 -23.36 3.09
CA MET A 1 -4.15 -22.04 2.44
C MET A 1 -5.61 -21.73 2.25
N SER A 2 -6.16 -20.74 2.94
CA SER A 2 -7.60 -20.43 2.84
C SER A 2 -7.92 -20.06 1.40
N ASP A 3 -8.94 -20.70 0.81
CA ASP A 3 -9.48 -20.45 -0.54
C ASP A 3 -10.21 -19.10 -0.63
N THR A 4 -9.64 -18.06 -0.03
CA THR A 4 -10.22 -16.73 -0.04
C THR A 4 -9.60 -15.96 -1.19
N VAL A 5 -10.40 -15.74 -2.24
CA VAL A 5 -10.04 -14.85 -3.34
C VAL A 5 -9.72 -13.47 -2.74
N PRO A 6 -8.52 -12.89 -3.02
CA PRO A 6 -8.21 -11.54 -2.59
C PRO A 6 -9.28 -10.56 -3.07
N GLY A 7 -9.57 -9.51 -2.31
CA GLY A 7 -10.58 -8.52 -2.69
C GLY A 7 -10.05 -7.43 -3.64
N VAL A 8 -8.75 -7.13 -3.58
CA VAL A 8 -8.11 -6.05 -4.33
C VAL A 8 -6.69 -6.44 -4.73
N ALA A 9 -6.28 -6.06 -5.95
CA ALA A 9 -4.89 -5.94 -6.34
C ALA A 9 -4.53 -4.46 -6.54
N ALA A 10 -3.31 -4.10 -6.16
CA ALA A 10 -2.75 -2.79 -6.44
C ALA A 10 -1.45 -2.93 -7.24
N SER A 11 -1.14 -1.90 -8.01
CA SER A 11 0.10 -1.75 -8.77
C SER A 11 0.67 -0.35 -8.53
N LEU A 12 1.96 -0.31 -8.18
CA LEU A 12 2.72 0.90 -7.92
C LEU A 12 3.79 1.08 -9.00
N LEU A 13 3.70 2.16 -9.76
CA LEU A 13 4.79 2.67 -10.58
C LEU A 13 5.71 3.53 -9.71
N VAL A 14 6.97 3.14 -9.53
CA VAL A 14 7.96 3.87 -8.73
C VAL A 14 9.35 3.67 -9.31
N GLN A 15 10.12 4.75 -9.44
CA GLN A 15 11.47 4.73 -10.03
C GLN A 15 11.54 4.00 -11.40
N GLY A 16 10.50 4.17 -12.22
CA GLY A 16 10.42 3.54 -13.55
C GLY A 16 10.14 2.03 -13.55
N LYS A 17 9.78 1.44 -12.39
CA LYS A 17 9.43 0.02 -12.24
C LYS A 17 8.00 -0.12 -11.73
N ILE A 18 7.34 -1.22 -12.11
CA ILE A 18 5.99 -1.56 -11.63
C ILE A 18 6.10 -2.74 -10.68
N PHE A 19 5.53 -2.57 -9.50
CA PHE A 19 5.37 -3.61 -8.50
C PHE A 19 3.88 -3.83 -8.25
N SER A 20 3.46 -5.08 -8.09
CA SER A 20 2.06 -5.41 -7.88
C SER A 20 1.91 -6.39 -6.73
N MET A 21 0.88 -6.18 -5.92
CA MET A 21 0.51 -7.05 -4.81
C MET A 21 -1.01 -7.17 -4.72
N THR A 22 -1.48 -8.25 -4.10
CA THR A 22 -2.87 -8.35 -3.63
C THR A 22 -2.97 -7.89 -2.19
N ASN A 23 -4.18 -7.70 -1.67
CA ASN A 23 -4.35 -7.51 -0.23
C ASN A 23 -3.72 -8.67 0.54
N LEU A 24 -3.17 -8.35 1.70
CA LEU A 24 -2.58 -9.33 2.61
C LEU A 24 -3.68 -10.20 3.21
N THR A 25 -3.33 -11.44 3.51
CA THR A 25 -4.22 -12.43 4.15
C THR A 25 -3.48 -13.16 5.26
N GLY A 26 -4.23 -13.72 6.21
CA GLY A 26 -3.67 -14.48 7.33
C GLY A 26 -4.05 -13.91 8.70
N GLU A 27 -3.74 -14.68 9.74
CA GLU A 27 -4.00 -14.33 11.14
C GLU A 27 -2.90 -13.40 11.68
N GLY A 28 -3.29 -12.45 12.54
CA GLY A 28 -2.37 -11.52 13.20
C GLY A 28 -2.01 -10.28 12.38
N THR A 29 -1.32 -9.33 13.02
CA THR A 29 -1.02 -8.02 12.43
C THR A 29 -0.02 -8.11 11.27
N PRO A 30 -0.29 -7.48 10.12
CA PRO A 30 0.66 -7.42 9.00
C PRO A 30 2.00 -6.84 9.40
N ASP A 31 3.09 -7.45 8.91
CA ASP A 31 4.45 -6.97 9.14
C ASP A 31 4.81 -5.81 8.21
N LEU A 32 4.18 -4.66 8.47
CA LEU A 32 4.45 -3.43 7.74
C LEU A 32 5.69 -2.71 8.30
N HIS A 33 6.35 -1.99 7.41
CA HIS A 33 7.48 -1.12 7.73
C HIS A 33 7.13 -0.17 8.89
N PRO A 34 8.03 0.04 9.88
CA PRO A 34 7.76 0.88 11.05
C PRO A 34 7.14 2.24 10.73
N ALA A 35 7.64 2.95 9.71
CA ALA A 35 7.10 4.25 9.31
C ALA A 35 5.62 4.21 8.86
N VAL A 36 5.18 3.12 8.22
CA VAL A 36 3.78 2.95 7.80
C VAL A 36 2.90 2.67 9.01
N ARG A 37 3.36 1.83 9.94
CA ARG A 37 2.65 1.53 11.19
C ARG A 37 2.47 2.79 12.04
N GLU A 38 3.54 3.56 12.24
CA GLU A 38 3.49 4.81 13.00
C GLU A 38 2.52 5.83 12.37
N PHE A 39 2.52 5.92 11.04
CA PHE A 39 1.55 6.75 10.34
C PHE A 39 0.11 6.30 10.60
N PHE A 40 -0.17 4.99 10.52
CA PHE A 40 -1.49 4.45 10.80
C PHE A 40 -1.93 4.60 12.26
N ASP A 41 -1.01 4.46 13.21
CA ASP A 41 -1.28 4.66 14.64
C ASP A 41 -1.67 6.11 14.96
N THR A 42 -1.17 7.07 14.18
CA THR A 42 -1.47 8.51 14.32
C THR A 42 -2.67 8.98 13.52
N LEU A 43 -3.28 8.14 12.67
CA LEU A 43 -4.44 8.54 11.87
C LEU A 43 -5.64 8.94 12.75
N PRO A 44 -6.33 10.05 12.44
CA PRO A 44 -7.65 10.35 12.97
C PRO A 44 -8.62 9.18 12.80
N THR A 45 -9.53 8.97 13.76
CA THR A 45 -10.44 7.81 13.77
C THR A 45 -11.32 7.72 12.52
N ASP A 46 -11.71 8.85 11.93
CA ASP A 46 -12.50 8.94 10.70
C ASP A 46 -11.74 8.47 9.44
N LEU A 47 -10.41 8.47 9.49
CA LEU A 47 -9.55 7.97 8.41
C LEU A 47 -9.14 6.51 8.61
N ARG A 48 -9.53 5.85 9.71
CA ARG A 48 -9.21 4.44 9.96
C ARG A 48 -10.23 3.52 9.31
N GLU A 49 -9.75 2.42 8.75
CA GLU A 49 -10.58 1.33 8.24
C GLU A 49 -10.46 0.09 9.15
N PRO A 50 -11.49 -0.78 9.21
CA PRO A 50 -11.42 -2.00 10.03
C PRO A 50 -10.31 -2.97 9.62
N PHE A 51 -9.89 -2.93 8.35
CA PHE A 51 -8.86 -3.78 7.75
C PHE A 51 -7.53 -3.03 7.57
N LEU A 52 -7.28 -2.01 8.40
CA LEU A 52 -6.08 -1.17 8.35
C LEU A 52 -4.80 -2.02 8.28
N GLY A 53 -3.97 -1.76 7.28
CA GLY A 53 -2.70 -2.45 7.07
C GLY A 53 -2.74 -3.73 6.26
N TYR A 54 -3.91 -4.29 5.95
CA TYR A 54 -4.02 -5.45 5.04
C TYR A 54 -4.15 -5.06 3.57
N CYS A 55 -4.18 -3.76 3.28
CA CYS A 55 -4.36 -3.24 1.92
C CYS A 55 -3.12 -3.53 1.06
N ALA A 56 -3.33 -3.81 -0.23
CA ALA A 56 -2.25 -4.03 -1.18
C ALA A 56 -1.35 -2.78 -1.31
N GLU A 57 -1.95 -1.60 -1.22
CA GLU A 57 -1.31 -0.29 -1.32
C GLU A 57 -0.32 -0.07 -0.16
N SER A 58 -0.73 -0.36 1.08
CA SER A 58 0.16 -0.26 2.23
C SER A 58 1.29 -1.29 2.19
N ALA A 59 1.02 -2.49 1.66
CA ALA A 59 2.03 -3.52 1.47
C ALA A 59 3.09 -3.09 0.45
N LEU A 60 2.67 -2.53 -0.70
CA LEU A 60 3.57 -2.01 -1.73
C LEU A 60 4.43 -0.85 -1.21
N VAL A 61 3.84 0.13 -0.51
CA VAL A 61 4.62 1.21 0.10
C VAL A 61 5.61 0.67 1.12
N SER A 62 5.17 -0.25 1.98
CA SER A 62 6.01 -0.89 2.99
C SER A 62 7.20 -1.64 2.38
N ASP A 63 6.98 -2.39 1.31
CA ASP A 63 8.01 -3.12 0.58
C ASP A 63 9.09 -2.18 0.03
N GLN A 64 8.68 -1.04 -0.56
CA GLN A 64 9.64 -0.04 -1.04
C GLN A 64 10.46 0.59 0.09
N LEU A 65 9.87 0.82 1.26
CA LEU A 65 10.59 1.33 2.43
C LEU A 65 11.61 0.33 2.97
N TRP A 66 11.24 -0.96 3.03
CA TRP A 66 12.20 -2.02 3.39
C TRP A 66 13.38 -2.07 2.41
N GLY A 67 13.11 -1.94 1.11
CA GLY A 67 14.18 -1.86 0.11
C GLY A 67 15.10 -0.65 0.27
N LEU A 68 14.59 0.50 0.73
CA LEU A 68 15.42 1.66 1.07
C LEU A 68 16.30 1.38 2.29
N ASP A 69 15.76 0.69 3.30
CA ASP A 69 16.46 0.33 4.53
C ASP A 69 17.61 -0.64 4.32
N GLU A 70 17.48 -1.60 3.38
CA GLU A 70 18.57 -2.51 3.01
C GLU A 70 19.84 -1.78 2.54
N GLY A 71 19.69 -0.57 2.00
CA GLY A 71 20.81 0.27 1.57
C GLY A 71 21.46 1.10 2.69
N ARG A 72 20.93 1.08 3.91
CA ARG A 72 21.38 1.93 5.01
C ARG A 72 22.43 1.26 5.88
N THR A 73 23.30 2.08 6.46
CA THR A 73 24.37 1.64 7.39
C THR A 73 24.25 2.27 8.78
N ASP A 74 23.31 3.19 8.97
CA ASP A 74 23.11 3.90 10.23
C ASP A 74 22.18 3.16 11.21
N GLY A 75 21.65 2.00 10.81
CA GLY A 75 20.80 1.15 11.64
C GLY A 75 19.43 1.74 11.96
N ARG A 76 19.05 2.84 11.30
CA ARG A 76 17.74 3.48 11.41
C ARG A 76 16.86 3.04 10.24
N TRP A 77 15.56 2.96 10.49
CA TRP A 77 14.56 2.79 9.45
C TRP A 77 14.25 4.13 8.77
N THR A 78 13.83 4.07 7.51
CA THR A 78 13.54 5.24 6.69
C THR A 78 12.20 5.85 7.06
N THR A 79 12.19 7.14 7.41
CA THR A 79 10.94 7.88 7.69
C THR A 79 10.16 8.18 6.41
N LEU A 80 8.85 8.47 6.53
CA LEU A 80 8.05 8.86 5.35
C LEU A 80 8.58 10.14 4.68
N ASP A 81 9.15 11.07 5.44
CA ASP A 81 9.78 12.29 4.89
C ASP A 81 11.04 12.00 4.09
N GLU A 82 11.91 11.13 4.62
CA GLU A 82 13.11 10.69 3.90
C GLU A 82 12.74 9.90 2.64
N ALA A 83 11.62 9.17 2.66
CA ALA A 83 11.16 8.37 1.55
C ALA A 83 10.42 9.15 0.46
N ALA A 84 9.81 10.30 0.75
CA ALA A 84 8.99 11.03 -0.22
C ALA A 84 9.69 11.28 -1.59
N PRO A 85 10.99 11.63 -1.66
CA PRO A 85 11.70 11.75 -2.94
C PRO A 85 11.77 10.44 -3.76
N HIS A 86 11.78 9.27 -3.11
CA HIS A 86 11.75 7.96 -3.79
C HIS A 86 10.42 7.74 -4.53
N PHE A 87 9.34 8.27 -3.98
CA PHE A 87 8.00 8.18 -4.57
C PHE A 87 7.66 9.35 -5.50
N ALA A 88 8.63 10.21 -5.82
CA ALA A 88 8.40 11.32 -6.74
C ALA A 88 7.94 10.81 -8.11
N ARG A 89 6.80 11.33 -8.58
CA ARG A 89 6.14 10.92 -9.84
C ARG A 89 5.70 9.45 -9.85
N SER A 90 5.49 8.87 -8.67
CA SER A 90 4.87 7.56 -8.54
C SER A 90 3.37 7.62 -8.77
N VAL A 91 2.84 6.52 -9.28
CA VAL A 91 1.41 6.35 -9.53
C VAL A 91 0.95 5.03 -8.90
N MET A 92 -0.14 5.08 -8.15
CA MET A 92 -0.83 3.92 -7.57
C MET A 92 -2.13 3.65 -8.31
N MET A 93 -2.35 2.40 -8.72
CA MET A 93 -3.60 1.94 -9.33
C MET A 93 -4.11 0.70 -8.59
N SER A 94 -5.40 0.66 -8.27
CA SER A 94 -6.03 -0.48 -7.62
C SER A 94 -7.19 -1.02 -8.45
N VAL A 95 -7.36 -2.34 -8.45
CA VAL A 95 -8.45 -3.05 -9.15
C VAL A 95 -9.10 -4.06 -8.23
N LYS A 96 -10.41 -4.28 -8.41
CA LYS A 96 -11.16 -5.32 -7.69
C LYS A 96 -10.72 -6.70 -8.20
N ILE A 97 -10.48 -7.62 -7.27
CA ILE A 97 -10.37 -9.05 -7.58
C ILE A 97 -11.69 -9.70 -7.13
N ARG A 98 -12.34 -10.41 -8.05
CA ARG A 98 -13.59 -11.14 -7.83
C ARG A 98 -13.50 -12.56 -8.37
N GLU A 99 -14.50 -13.38 -8.09
CA GLU A 99 -14.57 -14.75 -8.63
C GLU A 99 -14.67 -14.74 -10.16
N GLN A 100 -14.34 -15.88 -10.78
CA GLN A 100 -14.40 -16.01 -12.23
C GLN A 100 -15.83 -15.78 -12.73
N GLY A 101 -15.99 -14.87 -13.70
CA GLY A 101 -17.29 -14.54 -14.29
C GLY A 101 -18.02 -13.39 -13.60
N ASP A 102 -17.50 -12.88 -12.48
CA ASP A 102 -17.98 -11.64 -11.89
C ASP A 102 -17.63 -10.45 -12.81
N PRO A 103 -18.61 -9.65 -13.24
CA PRO A 103 -18.37 -8.52 -14.14
C PRO A 103 -17.52 -7.40 -13.53
N GLU A 104 -17.47 -7.30 -12.19
CA GLU A 104 -16.66 -6.29 -11.50
C GLU A 104 -15.18 -6.70 -11.39
N HIS A 105 -14.82 -7.92 -11.77
CA HIS A 105 -13.43 -8.37 -11.75
C HIS A 105 -12.56 -7.49 -12.67
N GLY A 106 -11.48 -6.93 -12.12
CA GLY A 106 -10.56 -6.08 -12.86
C GLY A 106 -11.04 -4.63 -13.03
N GLU A 107 -12.25 -4.28 -12.56
CA GLU A 107 -12.65 -2.88 -12.48
C GLU A 107 -11.71 -2.12 -11.53
N SER A 108 -11.36 -0.91 -11.94
CA SER A 108 -10.61 0.01 -11.09
C SER A 108 -11.39 0.35 -9.82
N THR A 109 -10.66 0.58 -8.75
CA THR A 109 -11.20 1.03 -7.48
C THR A 109 -10.24 2.01 -6.83
N LEU A 110 -10.78 2.91 -6.02
CA LEU A 110 -9.95 3.81 -5.23
C LEU A 110 -9.32 3.07 -4.04
N PRO A 111 -8.10 3.45 -3.61
CA PRO A 111 -7.56 3.04 -2.33
C PRO A 111 -8.48 3.42 -1.18
N CYS A 112 -8.44 2.66 -0.09
CA CYS A 112 -9.25 2.97 1.10
C CYS A 112 -8.85 4.33 1.74
N ARG A 113 -9.65 4.84 2.69
CA ARG A 113 -9.40 6.16 3.32
C ARG A 113 -7.99 6.25 3.94
N SER A 114 -7.56 5.20 4.62
CA SER A 114 -6.25 5.15 5.29
C SER A 114 -5.09 5.11 4.30
N CYS A 115 -5.20 4.31 3.23
CA CYS A 115 -4.16 4.23 2.21
C CYS A 115 -4.10 5.49 1.36
N THR A 116 -5.25 6.10 1.06
CA THR A 116 -5.30 7.42 0.40
C THR A 116 -4.53 8.47 1.21
N ALA A 117 -4.71 8.50 2.53
CA ALA A 117 -3.94 9.40 3.39
C ALA A 117 -2.42 9.13 3.35
N LEU A 118 -2.00 7.87 3.36
CA LEU A 118 -0.60 7.46 3.25
C LEU A 118 0.01 7.86 1.90
N LEU A 119 -0.69 7.60 0.80
CA LEU A 119 -0.22 7.93 -0.55
C LEU A 119 -0.09 9.44 -0.73
N ASN A 120 -1.07 10.21 -0.27
CA ASN A 120 -1.00 11.67 -0.25
C ASN A 120 0.19 12.18 0.57
N ARG A 121 0.47 11.54 1.71
CA ARG A 121 1.62 11.90 2.57
C ARG A 121 2.97 11.70 1.88
N LEU A 122 3.05 10.74 0.96
CA LEU A 122 4.25 10.42 0.17
C LEU A 122 4.30 11.14 -1.19
N GLY A 123 3.22 11.84 -1.58
CA GLY A 123 3.11 12.48 -2.89
C GLY A 123 2.92 11.49 -4.05
N VAL A 124 2.39 10.31 -3.77
CA VAL A 124 2.04 9.31 -4.79
C VAL A 124 0.71 9.71 -5.44
N GLU A 125 0.69 9.82 -6.77
CA GLU A 125 -0.54 10.05 -7.53
C GLU A 125 -1.42 8.80 -7.49
N ILE A 126 -2.71 8.97 -7.28
CA ILE A 126 -3.69 7.89 -7.38
C ILE A 126 -4.24 7.95 -8.80
N ALA A 127 -4.11 6.85 -9.55
CA ALA A 127 -4.67 6.73 -10.88
C ALA A 127 -6.20 6.71 -10.78
N ASP A 128 -6.82 7.78 -11.24
CA ASP A 128 -8.24 7.82 -11.47
C ASP A 128 -8.54 7.19 -12.83
N SER A 129 -9.66 6.46 -12.89
CA SER A 129 -10.07 5.63 -14.03
C SER A 129 -10.56 6.46 -15.19
#